data_AF-A0A075FET4-F1
#
_entry.id   AF-A0A075FET4-F1
#
_cell.length_a   1.000
_cell.length_b   1.000
_cell.length_c   1.000
_cell.angle_alpha   90.00
_cell.angle_beta   90.00
_cell.angle_gamma   90.00
#
_symmetry.space_group_name_H-M   'P 1'
#
loop_
_entity.id
_entity.type
_entity.pdbx_description
1 polymer ?
#
loop_
_entity_poly.entity_id
_entity_poly.type
_entity_poly.pdbx_seq_one_letter_code
_entity_poly.pdbx_strand_id
1 'polypeptide(L)' 'GAAPRRVGRNVVARPPNCFILFRQHLHPMVVRDNPGLHNNVISTMISKMWHGAPSEIREQ' A
#
# COMPACT_ATOMS: atom_id res chain seq x y z
N GLY A 1 17.72 22.20 -11.61
CA GLY A 1 16.29 22.12 -12.01
C GLY A 1 15.83 20.70 -11.86
N ALA A 2 14.84 20.44 -11.00
CA ALA A 2 14.27 19.10 -10.84
C ALA A 2 13.23 18.86 -11.94
N ALA A 3 13.31 17.72 -12.62
CA ALA A 3 12.43 17.36 -13.71
C ALA A 3 10.94 17.32 -13.28
N PRO A 4 10.00 17.73 -14.14
CA PRO A 4 8.58 17.72 -13.79
C PRO A 4 8.09 16.27 -13.62
N ARG A 5 7.41 15.99 -12.49
CA ARG A 5 6.69 14.73 -12.29
C ARG A 5 5.63 14.60 -13.39
N ARG A 6 5.67 13.50 -14.14
CA ARG A 6 4.78 13.27 -15.29
C ARG A 6 3.31 13.39 -14.86
N VAL A 7 2.65 14.42 -15.37
CA VAL A 7 1.19 14.57 -15.36
C VAL A 7 0.56 13.37 -16.06
N GLY A 8 -0.53 12.88 -15.48
CA GLY A 8 -1.13 11.57 -15.72
C GLY A 8 -1.35 11.23 -17.19
N ARG A 9 -0.76 10.10 -17.62
CA ARG A 9 -1.34 9.37 -18.74
C ARG A 9 -2.66 8.80 -18.25
N ASN A 10 -3.71 8.94 -19.07
CA ASN A 10 -4.99 8.26 -18.94
C ASN A 10 -4.79 6.74 -19.13
N VAL A 11 -4.04 6.12 -18.21
CA VAL A 11 -3.78 4.69 -18.19
C VAL A 11 -4.82 4.10 -17.26
N VAL A 12 -5.65 3.21 -17.79
CA VAL A 12 -6.47 2.34 -16.95
C VAL A 12 -5.50 1.60 -16.03
N ALA A 13 -5.55 1.93 -14.74
CA ALA A 13 -4.71 1.29 -13.75
C ALA A 13 -4.98 -0.22 -13.79
N ARG A 14 -3.92 -1.02 -13.68
CA ARG A 14 -4.07 -2.47 -13.60
C ARG A 14 -4.99 -2.81 -12.43
N PRO A 15 -5.85 -3.83 -12.53
CA PRO A 15 -6.62 -4.28 -11.38
C PRO A 15 -5.66 -4.57 -10.22
N PRO A 16 -5.98 -4.10 -9.00
CA PRO A 16 -5.13 -4.31 -7.84
C PRO A 16 -5.01 -5.80 -7.53
N ASN A 17 -3.82 -6.24 -7.12
CA ASN A 17 -3.66 -7.60 -6.58
C ASN A 17 -4.18 -7.67 -5.13
N CYS A 18 -4.30 -8.88 -4.59
CA CYS A 18 -4.81 -9.17 -3.23
C CYS A 18 -4.07 -8.36 -2.15
N PHE A 19 -2.74 -8.24 -2.26
CA PHE A 19 -1.93 -7.44 -1.34
C PHE A 19 -2.23 -5.93 -1.43
N ILE A 20 -2.50 -5.39 -2.63
CA ILE A 20 -2.88 -3.99 -2.81
C ILE A 20 -4.24 -3.72 -2.15
N LEU A 21 -5.21 -4.62 -2.29
CA LEU A 21 -6.52 -4.52 -1.61
C LEU A 21 -6.35 -4.55 -0.09
N PHE A 22 -5.59 -5.52 0.43
CA PHE A 22 -5.28 -5.62 1.86
C PHE A 22 -4.60 -4.35 2.40
N ARG A 23 -3.60 -3.84 1.67
CA ARG A 23 -2.91 -2.60 2.02
C ARG A 23 -3.85 -1.40 2.03
N GLN A 24 -4.77 -1.27 1.07
CA GLN A 24 -5.69 -0.13 0.99
C GLN A 24 -6.54 0.01 2.25
N HIS A 25 -6.95 -1.10 2.86
CA HIS A 25 -7.72 -1.09 4.11
C HIS A 25 -6.86 -0.77 5.35
N LEU A 26 -5.65 -1.31 5.43
CA LEU A 26 -4.79 -1.15 6.61
C LEU A 26 -4.00 0.15 6.63
N HIS A 27 -3.58 0.65 5.47
CA HIS A 27 -2.76 1.86 5.36
C HIS A 27 -3.28 3.08 6.13
N PRO A 28 -4.57 3.47 6.03
CA PRO A 28 -5.08 4.61 6.81
C PRO A 28 -5.00 4.37 8.33
N MET A 29 -5.20 3.12 8.79
CA MET A 29 -5.08 2.78 10.21
C MET A 29 -3.63 2.88 10.68
N VAL A 30 -2.69 2.30 9.93
CA VAL A 30 -1.27 2.32 10.28
C VAL A 30 -0.70 3.75 10.23
N VAL A 31 -1.10 4.58 9.27
CA VAL A 31 -0.68 6.00 9.21
C VAL A 31 -1.24 6.80 10.37
N ARG A 32 -2.51 6.58 10.73
CA ARG A 32 -3.14 7.27 11.88
C ARG A 32 -2.43 6.91 13.19
N ASP A 33 -2.11 5.64 13.38
CA ASP A 33 -1.48 5.15 14.60
C ASP A 33 0.04 5.47 14.63
N ASN A 34 0.64 5.78 13.48
CA ASN A 34 2.06 6.11 13.35
C ASN A 34 2.26 7.44 12.57
N PRO A 35 1.84 8.58 13.15
CA PRO A 35 1.98 9.86 12.49
C PRO A 35 3.47 10.21 12.28
N GLY A 36 3.80 10.75 11.10
CA GLY A 36 5.16 11.17 10.76
C GLY A 36 6.09 10.06 10.24
N LEU A 37 5.65 8.80 10.22
CA LEU A 37 6.40 7.76 9.53
C LEU A 37 6.31 7.90 8.02
N HIS A 38 7.43 7.65 7.36
CA HIS A 38 7.50 7.70 5.90
C HIS A 38 6.83 6.47 5.27
N ASN A 39 6.20 6.64 4.10
CA ASN A 39 5.50 5.60 3.34
C ASN A 39 6.31 4.30 3.12
N ASN A 40 7.63 4.39 3.08
CA ASN A 40 8.51 3.22 2.96
C ASN A 40 8.41 2.33 4.21
N VAL A 41 8.43 2.95 5.40
CA VAL A 41 8.31 2.26 6.69
C VAL A 41 6.91 1.65 6.83
N ILE A 42 5.87 2.43 6.49
CA ILE A 42 4.48 1.96 6.49
C ILE A 42 4.31 0.76 5.55
N SER A 43 4.90 0.79 4.35
CA SER A 43 4.86 -0.34 3.41
C SER A 43 5.51 -1.59 4.01
N THR A 44 6.68 -1.46 4.62
CA THR A 44 7.36 -2.59 5.27
C THR A 44 6.52 -3.19 6.40
N MET A 45 5.85 -2.36 7.21
CA MET A 45 4.99 -2.83 8.29
C MET A 45 3.80 -3.62 7.75
N ILE A 46 3.09 -3.09 6.75
CA ILE A 46 1.94 -3.76 6.13
C ILE A 46 2.35 -5.06 5.43
N SER A 47 3.51 -5.08 4.77
CA SER A 47 4.04 -6.32 4.18
C SER A 47 4.29 -7.40 5.24
N LYS A 48 4.83 -7.04 6.42
CA LYS A 48 4.99 -7.99 7.54
C LYS A 48 3.63 -8.50 8.04
N MET A 49 2.63 -7.61 8.17
CA MET A 49 1.27 -8.00 8.55
C MET A 49 0.64 -8.95 7.53
N TRP A 50 0.87 -8.74 6.23
CA TRP A 50 0.42 -9.64 5.17
C TRP A 50 1.06 -11.02 5.26
N HIS A 51 2.37 -11.11 5.52
CA HIS A 51 3.04 -12.40 5.71
C HIS A 51 2.53 -13.18 6.93
N GLY A 52 2.10 -12.47 7.98
CA GLY A 52 1.48 -13.06 9.16
C GLY A 52 -0.04 -13.23 9.08
N ALA A 53 -0.69 -12.77 8.00
CA ALA A 53 -2.13 -12.89 7.83
C ALA A 53 -2.52 -14.35 7.53
N PRO A 54 -3.66 -14.83 8.05
CA PRO A 54 -4.18 -16.16 7.72
C PRO A 54 -4.37 -16.32 6.22
N SER A 55 -4.23 -17.56 5.73
CA SER A 55 -4.29 -17.92 4.30
C SER A 55 -5.56 -17.40 3.63
N GLU A 56 -6.68 -17.36 4.36
CA GLU A 56 -7.98 -16.86 3.89
C GLU A 56 -7.95 -15.41 3.41
N ILE A 57 -7.08 -14.56 3.99
CA ILE A 57 -6.91 -13.17 3.58
C ILE A 57 -5.95 -13.07 2.37
N ARG A 58 -5.09 -14.08 2.18
CA ARG A 58 -4.05 -14.09 1.14
C ARG A 58 -4.53 -14.64 -0.21
N GLU A 59 -5.59 -15.43 -0.20
CA GLU A 59 -6.14 -16.14 -1.37
C GLU A 59 -7.34 -15.44 -2.03
N GLN A 60 -7.72 -14.25 -1.55
CA GLN A 60 -8.93 -13.52 -1.96
C GLN A 60 -8.69 -12.53 -3.11
#